data_AF-A0A517VR42-F1
#
_entry.id   AF-A0A517VR42-F1
#
_cell.length_a   1.000
_cell.length_b   1.000
_cell.length_c   1.000
_cell.angle_alpha   90.00
_cell.angle_beta   90.00
_cell.angle_gamma   90.00
#
_symmetry.space_group_name_H-M   'P 1'
#
loop_
_entity.id
_entity.type
_entity.pdbx_description
1 polymer ?
#
loop_
_entity_poly.entity_id
_entity_poly.type
_entity_poly.pdbx_seq_one_letter_code
_entity_poly.pdbx_strand_id
1 'polypeptide(L)'
;MSDGFLDDMEDSRRRSKEPQSFSIADLLFVSFNSRVIALDRDTGDMIWNWKTPKGRSNYVSILVDDDQLFASVDGYTYCLDPLTGRQIWFNPLKGFGYGIPSLATAQFNSNTSAAAEILAREQRRQQTGG
;
A
#
# COMPACT_ATOMS: atom_id res chain seq x y z
N MET A 1 -41.06 -44.87 -6.31
CA MET A 1 -40.08 -44.43 -5.30
C MET A 1 -39.31 -43.30 -5.92
N SER A 2 -39.49 -42.12 -5.37
CA SER A 2 -38.92 -40.83 -5.76
C SER A 2 -37.57 -40.61 -5.09
N ASP A 3 -36.57 -40.17 -5.85
CA ASP A 3 -35.40 -39.37 -5.43
C ASP A 3 -34.52 -39.18 -6.68
N GLY A 4 -33.86 -38.07 -6.98
CA GLY A 4 -33.80 -36.71 -6.45
C GLY A 4 -33.28 -35.87 -7.63
N PHE A 5 -33.95 -34.78 -7.99
CA PHE A 5 -33.72 -33.45 -7.43
C PHE A 5 -32.29 -32.93 -7.72
N LEU A 6 -32.23 -32.07 -8.75
CA LEU A 6 -31.27 -31.00 -9.00
C LEU A 6 -29.80 -31.21 -8.58
N ASP A 7 -28.92 -31.41 -9.56
CA ASP A 7 -27.49 -31.07 -9.37
C ASP A 7 -26.82 -30.49 -10.63
N ASP A 8 -27.57 -29.72 -11.44
CA ASP A 8 -27.03 -29.01 -12.61
C ASP A 8 -27.09 -27.47 -12.42
N MET A 9 -26.82 -26.98 -11.20
CA MET A 9 -26.84 -25.54 -10.95
C MET A 9 -25.77 -25.05 -9.97
N GLU A 10 -24.53 -25.55 -10.07
CA GLU A 10 -23.39 -24.89 -9.41
C GLU A 10 -22.14 -24.72 -10.29
N ASP A 11 -22.27 -24.72 -11.62
CA ASP A 11 -21.17 -24.31 -12.51
C ASP A 11 -21.32 -22.85 -13.00
N SER A 12 -21.50 -21.92 -12.07
CA SER A 12 -21.56 -20.47 -12.36
C SER A 12 -20.56 -19.61 -11.58
N ARG A 13 -19.65 -20.19 -10.80
CA ARG A 13 -18.64 -19.43 -10.03
C ARG A 13 -17.22 -19.47 -10.56
N ARG A 14 -16.95 -20.11 -11.69
CA ARG A 14 -15.67 -19.95 -12.39
C ARG A 14 -15.73 -18.79 -13.36
N ARG A 15 -16.07 -17.60 -12.85
CA ARG A 15 -15.71 -16.36 -13.54
C ARG A 15 -14.19 -16.31 -13.47
N SER A 16 -13.53 -16.59 -14.58
CA SER A 16 -12.11 -16.28 -14.76
C SER A 16 -11.92 -14.83 -14.32
N LYS A 17 -11.32 -14.62 -13.13
CA LYS A 17 -10.92 -13.28 -12.69
C LYS A 17 -9.95 -12.79 -13.76
N GLU A 18 -10.42 -11.90 -14.64
CA GLU A 18 -9.52 -11.00 -15.37
C GLU A 18 -8.52 -10.43 -14.35
N PRO A 19 -7.25 -10.22 -14.72
CA PRO A 19 -6.30 -9.62 -13.80
C PRO A 19 -6.84 -8.25 -13.38
N GLN A 20 -7.46 -8.19 -12.21
CA GLN A 20 -7.95 -6.98 -11.60
C GLN A 20 -6.73 -6.09 -11.40
N SER A 21 -6.67 -5.00 -12.16
CA SER A 21 -5.60 -4.02 -12.02
C SER A 21 -5.90 -3.19 -10.77
N PHE A 22 -5.33 -3.58 -9.63
CA PHE A 22 -5.42 -2.80 -8.41
C PHE A 22 -4.64 -1.49 -8.53
N SER A 23 -5.20 -0.41 -7.98
CA SER A 23 -4.44 0.78 -7.62
C SER A 23 -4.03 0.71 -6.15
N ILE A 24 -3.10 1.57 -5.73
CA ILE A 24 -2.65 1.63 -4.33
C ILE A 24 -3.82 2.02 -3.39
N ALA A 25 -4.77 2.82 -3.87
CA ALA A 25 -5.93 3.26 -3.09
C ALA A 25 -6.94 2.12 -2.79
N ASP A 26 -6.88 1.04 -3.57
CA ASP A 26 -7.72 -0.15 -3.41
C ASP A 26 -7.13 -1.15 -2.40
N LEU A 27 -5.93 -0.86 -1.87
CA LEU A 27 -5.19 -1.76 -0.99
C LEU A 27 -5.15 -1.23 0.44
N LEU A 28 -5.40 -2.14 1.38
CA LEU A 28 -5.11 -1.96 2.80
C LEU A 28 -3.80 -2.70 3.14
N PHE A 29 -2.81 -1.98 3.66
CA PHE A 29 -1.55 -2.57 4.11
C PHE A 29 -1.58 -2.85 5.60
N VAL A 30 -1.28 -4.10 5.97
CA VAL A 30 -1.23 -4.57 7.36
C VAL A 30 0.16 -5.13 7.64
N SER A 31 0.75 -4.76 8.76
CA SER A 31 2.09 -5.20 9.14
C SER A 31 2.13 -5.80 10.55
N PHE A 32 2.70 -6.99 10.66
CA PHE A 32 2.85 -7.72 11.93
C PHE A 32 3.81 -8.90 11.75
N ASN A 33 4.46 -9.34 12.83
CA ASN A 33 5.34 -10.53 12.84
C ASN A 33 6.31 -10.59 11.65
N SER A 34 6.96 -9.46 11.38
CA SER A 34 7.92 -9.31 10.29
C SER A 34 7.38 -9.60 8.90
N ARG A 35 6.09 -9.29 8.71
CA ARG A 35 5.37 -9.36 7.44
C ARG A 35 4.71 -8.03 7.12
N VAL A 36 4.50 -7.84 5.83
CA VAL A 36 3.59 -6.85 5.27
C VAL A 36 2.62 -7.60 4.38
N ILE A 37 1.34 -7.33 4.51
CA ILE A 37 0.26 -7.96 3.75
C ILE A 37 -0.53 -6.84 3.09
N ALA A 38 -0.84 -6.98 1.81
CA ALA A 38 -1.87 -6.18 1.17
C ALA A 38 -3.16 -6.98 1.08
N LEU A 39 -4.23 -6.34 1.55
CA LEU A 39 -5.59 -6.81 1.43
C LEU A 39 -6.33 -5.90 0.45
N ASP A 40 -7.26 -6.46 -0.30
CA ASP A 40 -8.30 -5.69 -0.97
C ASP A 40 -9.07 -4.92 0.12
N ARG A 41 -9.15 -3.60 -0.04
CA ARG A 41 -9.71 -2.71 0.99
C ARG A 41 -11.19 -2.96 1.25
N ASP A 42 -11.94 -3.38 0.24
CA ASP A 42 -13.40 -3.49 0.31
C ASP A 42 -13.84 -4.90 0.74
N THR A 43 -13.10 -5.93 0.31
CA THR A 43 -13.45 -7.33 0.57
C THR A 43 -12.64 -7.96 1.69
N GLY A 44 -11.45 -7.43 1.98
CA GLY A 44 -10.49 -8.04 2.90
C GLY A 44 -9.72 -9.23 2.31
N ASP A 45 -9.92 -9.54 1.02
CA ASP A 45 -9.19 -10.61 0.33
C ASP A 45 -7.68 -10.33 0.32
N MET A 46 -6.86 -11.32 0.65
CA MET A 46 -5.41 -11.16 0.59
C MET A 46 -4.92 -11.12 -0.87
N ILE A 47 -4.30 -10.00 -1.25
CA ILE A 47 -3.72 -9.80 -2.59
C ILE A 47 -2.30 -10.31 -2.64
N TRP A 48 -1.47 -9.91 -1.67
CA TRP A 48 -0.11 -10.39 -1.55
C TRP A 48 0.36 -10.39 -0.10
N ASN A 49 1.39 -11.20 0.18
CA ASN A 49 2.07 -11.23 1.46
C ASN A 49 3.59 -11.26 1.25
N TRP A 50 4.27 -10.31 1.88
CA TRP A 50 5.72 -10.23 1.94
C TRP A 50 6.21 -10.56 3.36
N LYS A 51 7.22 -11.42 3.46
CA LYS A 51 7.91 -11.71 4.72
C LYS A 51 9.30 -11.14 4.63
N THR A 52 9.75 -10.44 5.68
CA THR A 52 11.11 -9.91 5.68
C THR A 52 12.15 -11.00 5.42
N PRO A 53 13.11 -10.79 4.51
CA PRO A 53 14.23 -11.70 4.33
C PRO A 53 15.17 -11.75 5.54
N LYS A 54 15.23 -10.66 6.33
CA LYS A 54 16.11 -10.53 7.50
C LYS A 54 15.40 -9.89 8.68
N GLY A 55 15.80 -10.30 9.88
CA GLY A 55 15.21 -9.84 11.14
C GLY A 55 14.61 -11.00 11.93
N ARG A 56 14.35 -10.75 13.20
CA ARG A 56 13.56 -11.60 14.08
C ARG A 56 12.07 -11.27 13.88
N SER A 57 11.19 -12.08 14.47
CA SER A 57 9.75 -11.77 14.48
C SER A 57 9.52 -10.53 15.35
N ASN A 58 9.24 -9.40 14.73
CA ASN A 58 9.09 -8.11 15.40
C ASN A 58 8.08 -7.22 14.65
N TYR A 59 7.76 -6.07 15.26
CA TYR A 59 6.92 -5.04 14.67
C TYR A 59 7.59 -4.45 13.43
N VAL A 60 6.78 -4.21 12.40
CA VAL A 60 7.21 -3.61 11.14
C VAL A 60 6.52 -2.27 11.01
N SER A 61 7.30 -1.19 11.01
CA SER A 61 6.78 0.14 10.69
C SER A 61 6.68 0.26 9.16
N ILE A 62 5.52 0.69 8.66
CA ILE A 62 5.28 0.87 7.23
C ILE A 62 4.91 2.33 6.91
N LEU A 63 5.24 2.77 5.69
CA LEU A 63 4.89 4.07 5.14
C LEU A 63 4.66 3.93 3.64
N VAL A 64 3.50 4.37 3.16
CA VAL A 64 3.22 4.47 1.72
C VAL A 64 3.47 5.92 1.30
N ASP A 65 4.21 6.10 0.21
CA ASP A 65 4.44 7.40 -0.42
C ASP A 65 4.45 7.21 -1.94
N ASP A 66 3.54 7.91 -2.63
CA ASP A 66 3.28 7.77 -4.07
C ASP A 66 3.26 6.30 -4.56
N ASP A 67 4.32 5.86 -5.23
CA ASP A 67 4.45 4.55 -5.89
C ASP A 67 5.26 3.54 -5.07
N GLN A 68 5.58 3.86 -3.81
CA GLN A 68 6.48 3.07 -2.97
C GLN A 68 5.90 2.77 -1.59
N LEU A 69 6.18 1.56 -1.11
CA LEU A 69 5.86 1.11 0.24
C LEU A 69 7.14 0.81 0.98
N PHE A 70 7.45 1.64 1.98
CA PHE A 70 8.59 1.45 2.86
C PHE A 70 8.20 0.56 4.03
N ALA A 71 9.04 -0.41 4.35
CA ALA A 71 8.89 -1.29 5.49
C ALA A 71 10.19 -1.34 6.28
N SER A 72 10.13 -1.06 7.57
CA SER A 72 11.30 -1.12 8.44
C SER A 72 11.09 -2.01 9.65
N VAL A 73 12.04 -2.90 9.89
CA VAL A 73 12.01 -3.91 10.94
C VAL A 73 13.44 -4.26 11.34
N ASP A 74 13.71 -4.32 12.65
CA ASP A 74 14.99 -4.78 13.20
C ASP A 74 16.24 -4.16 12.53
N GLY A 75 16.29 -2.83 12.39
CA GLY A 75 17.44 -2.17 11.78
C GLY A 75 17.61 -2.45 10.28
N TYR A 76 16.60 -2.99 9.63
CA TYR A 76 16.53 -3.14 8.18
C TYR A 76 15.43 -2.23 7.63
N THR A 77 15.66 -1.67 6.45
CA THR A 77 14.65 -0.92 5.71
C THR A 77 14.57 -1.46 4.30
N TYR A 78 13.35 -1.66 3.83
CA TYR A 78 13.03 -2.18 2.51
C TYR A 78 12.08 -1.21 1.83
N CYS A 79 12.19 -1.12 0.51
CA CYS A 79 11.13 -0.58 -0.32
C CYS A 79 10.54 -1.70 -1.15
N LEU A 80 9.22 -1.76 -1.14
CA LEU A 80 8.40 -2.72 -1.84
C LEU A 80 7.56 -1.98 -2.87
N ASP A 81 7.33 -2.64 -4.00
CA ASP A 81 6.26 -2.30 -4.92
C ASP A 81 4.92 -2.53 -4.20
N PRO A 82 4.07 -1.49 -4.02
CA PRO A 82 2.84 -1.62 -3.24
C PRO A 82 1.80 -2.56 -3.87
N LEU A 83 1.83 -2.74 -5.19
CA LEU A 83 0.84 -3.55 -5.91
C LEU A 83 1.19 -5.03 -5.89
N THR A 84 2.48 -5.36 -5.80
CA THR A 84 2.97 -6.75 -5.92
C THR A 84 3.68 -7.27 -4.68
N GLY A 85 4.09 -6.40 -3.76
CA GLY A 85 4.93 -6.74 -2.62
C GLY A 85 6.38 -7.08 -3.01
N ARG A 86 6.77 -6.88 -4.28
CA ARG A 86 8.12 -7.16 -4.76
C ARG A 86 9.10 -6.15 -4.18
N GLN A 87 10.19 -6.64 -3.59
CA GLN A 87 11.25 -5.77 -3.10
C GLN A 87 11.93 -5.01 -4.26
N ILE A 88 11.95 -3.68 -4.15
CA ILE A 88 12.63 -2.75 -5.07
C ILE A 88 14.07 -2.52 -4.59
N TRP A 89 14.25 -2.15 -3.32
CA TRP A 89 15.57 -1.95 -2.73
C TRP A 89 15.61 -2.36 -1.25
N PHE A 90 16.84 -2.46 -0.73
CA PHE A 90 17.13 -2.83 0.67
C PHE A 90 18.28 -2.00 1.25
N ASN A 91 18.13 -1.57 2.50
CA ASN A 91 19.16 -0.90 3.28
C ASN A 91 19.34 -1.61 4.65
N PRO A 92 20.57 -2.04 5.00
CA PRO A 92 20.83 -2.75 6.24
C PRO A 92 21.03 -1.88 7.50
N LEU A 93 20.99 -0.54 7.38
CA LEU A 93 21.28 0.43 8.46
C LEU A 93 22.41 -0.04 9.40
N LYS A 94 23.53 -0.49 8.80
CA LYS A 94 24.64 -1.10 9.54
C LYS A 94 25.16 -0.13 10.61
N GLY A 95 25.28 -0.64 11.84
CA GLY A 95 25.82 0.12 12.97
C GLY A 95 24.81 0.90 13.80
N PHE A 96 23.53 0.95 13.39
CA PHE A 96 22.49 1.68 14.12
C PHE A 96 21.68 0.83 15.12
N GLY A 97 21.85 -0.49 15.10
CA GLY A 97 21.18 -1.42 16.03
C GLY A 97 19.78 -1.85 15.59
N TYR A 98 19.02 -2.44 16.52
CA TYR A 98 17.73 -3.12 16.27
C TYR A 98 16.54 -2.41 16.94
N GLY A 99 16.56 -1.08 17.01
CA GLY A 99 15.49 -0.29 17.64
C GLY A 99 14.17 -0.34 16.85
N ILE A 100 13.11 0.18 17.46
CA ILE A 100 11.80 0.35 16.80
C ILE A 100 11.91 1.55 15.84
N PRO A 101 11.76 1.33 14.51
CA PRO A 101 11.90 2.42 13.55
C PRO A 101 10.64 3.30 13.52
N SER A 102 10.84 4.59 13.27
CA SER A 102 9.78 5.52 12.85
C SER A 102 10.12 6.00 11.45
N LEU A 103 9.12 6.10 10.57
CA LEU A 103 9.29 6.46 9.16
C LEU A 103 8.58 7.79 8.87
N ALA A 104 9.20 8.63 8.07
CA ALA A 104 8.60 9.86 7.57
C ALA A 104 9.18 10.20 6.19
N THR A 105 8.37 10.81 5.32
CA THR A 105 8.82 11.45 4.09
C THR A 105 8.49 12.94 4.16
N ALA A 106 9.28 13.76 3.46
CA ALA A 106 8.90 15.14 3.23
C ALA A 106 7.90 15.14 2.07
N GLN A 107 6.65 15.54 2.33
CA GLN A 107 5.61 15.63 1.30
C GLN A 107 6.14 16.29 0.03
N PHE A 108 6.21 15.55 -1.06
CA PHE A 108 6.32 16.16 -2.38
C PHE A 108 4.90 16.51 -2.82
N ASN A 109 4.44 17.73 -2.49
CA ASN A 109 3.23 18.26 -3.07
C ASN A 109 3.45 18.44 -4.59
N SER A 110 3.13 17.41 -5.38
CA SER A 110 2.89 17.56 -6.83
C SER A 110 1.48 18.09 -7.11
N ASN A 111 0.78 18.60 -6.09
CA ASN A 111 -0.45 19.36 -6.26
C ASN A 111 -0.13 20.80 -6.66
N THR A 112 0.12 20.99 -7.96
CA THR A 112 0.05 22.30 -8.63
C THR A 112 -1.25 23.06 -8.31
N SER A 113 -2.31 22.37 -7.88
CA SER A 113 -3.60 22.96 -7.50
C SER A 113 -3.55 23.82 -6.24
N ALA A 114 -2.84 23.40 -5.18
CA ALA A 114 -2.78 24.19 -3.95
C ALA A 114 -1.98 25.49 -4.14
N ALA A 115 -0.86 25.41 -4.87
CA ALA A 115 -0.09 26.59 -5.26
C ALA A 115 -0.86 27.49 -6.27
N ALA A 116 -1.54 26.89 -7.25
CA ALA A 116 -2.37 27.63 -8.20
C ALA A 116 -3.57 28.31 -7.54
N GLU A 117 -4.20 27.70 -6.53
CA GLU A 117 -5.29 28.31 -5.79
C GLU A 117 -4.84 29.51 -4.96
N ILE A 118 -3.67 29.44 -4.33
CA ILE A 118 -3.10 30.57 -3.58
C ILE A 118 -2.84 31.74 -4.54
N LEU A 119 -2.18 31.47 -5.68
CA LEU A 119 -1.92 32.48 -6.70
C LEU A 119 -3.21 33.03 -7.35
N ALA A 120 -4.20 32.17 -7.62
CA ALA A 120 -5.47 32.60 -8.18
C ALA A 120 -6.29 33.47 -7.21
N ARG A 121 -6.21 33.19 -5.90
CA ARG A 121 -6.84 34.03 -4.85
C ARG A 121 -6.17 35.40 -4.76
N GLU A 122 -4.86 35.47 -4.94
CA GLU A 122 -4.12 36.74 -4.96
C GLU A 122 -4.42 37.58 -6.20
N GLN A 123 -4.48 36.96 -7.38
CA GLN A 123 -4.83 37.64 -8.64
C GLN A 123 -6.26 38.19 -8.65
N ARG A 124 -7.24 37.43 -8.11
CA ARG A 124 -8.62 37.93 -7.98
C ARG A 124 -8.73 39.12 -7.03
N ARG A 125 -7.95 39.13 -5.94
CA ARG A 125 -7.89 40.28 -5.02
C ARG A 125 -7.36 41.54 -5.69
N GLN A 126 -6.40 41.42 -6.59
CA GLN A 126 -5.85 42.56 -7.33
C GLN A 126 -6.81 43.11 -8.41
N GLN A 127 -7.66 42.27 -9.00
CA GLN A 127 -8.61 42.70 -10.04
C GLN A 127 -9.90 43.34 -9.50
N THR A 128 -10.23 43.14 -8.23
CA THR A 128 -11.49 43.64 -7.64
C THR A 128 -11.30 44.97 -6.88
N GLY A 129 -10.10 45.55 -6.89
CA GLY A 129 -9.74 46.77 -6.15
C GLY A 129 -9.40 47.98 -7.01
N GLY A 130 -9.89 48.04 -8.27
CA GLY A 130 -9.72 49.16 -9.20
C GLY A 130 -11.01 49.86 -9.53
#